data_AF-W7JR83-F1
#
_entry.id   AF-W7JR83-F1
#
_cell.length_a   1.000
_cell.length_b   1.000
_cell.length_c   1.000
_cell.angle_alpha   90.00
_cell.angle_beta   90.00
_cell.angle_gamma   90.00
#
_symmetry.space_group_name_H-M   'P 1'
#
loop_
_entity.id
_entity.type
_entity.pdbx_description
1 polymer ?
#
loop_
_entity_poly.entity_id
_entity_poly.type
_entity_poly.pdbx_seq_one_letter_code
_entity_poly.pdbx_strand_id
1 'polypeptide(L)'
;MNNINKQLVKDIYQIGLEHKEAISIDSLEEIYEKKKKGKLKRNEIVYALNILENARACSIKNENNTIITRMRNEQVTKKLKELSDIDFLIFTKVENSQNNGIWTADLRKQTKLLVYT
;
A
#
# COMPACT_ATOMS: atom_id res chain seq x y z
N MET A 1 4.02 3.62 -20.78
CA MET A 1 4.16 2.50 -19.83
C MET A 1 4.25 1.20 -20.64
N ASN A 2 5.44 0.58 -20.71
CA ASN A 2 5.64 -0.64 -21.52
C ASN A 2 4.79 -1.81 -21.00
N ASN A 3 4.39 -2.72 -21.88
CA ASN A 3 3.51 -3.86 -21.53
C ASN A 3 4.09 -4.74 -20.42
N ILE A 4 5.42 -4.88 -20.36
CA ILE A 4 6.13 -5.62 -19.31
C ILE A 4 5.87 -5.01 -17.93
N ASN A 5 5.96 -3.69 -17.81
CA ASN A 5 5.72 -2.98 -16.54
C ASN A 5 4.27 -3.09 -16.08
N LYS A 6 3.31 -3.13 -17.02
CA LYS A 6 1.89 -3.33 -16.69
C LYS A 6 1.63 -4.74 -16.15
N GLN A 7 2.28 -5.75 -16.73
CA GLN A 7 2.13 -7.13 -16.25
C GLN A 7 2.74 -7.31 -14.86
N LEU A 8 3.92 -6.72 -14.62
CA LEU A 8 4.54 -6.75 -13.31
C LEU A 8 3.63 -6.16 -12.22
N VAL A 9 3.07 -4.98 -12.45
CA VAL A 9 2.16 -4.32 -11.50
C VAL A 9 0.95 -5.21 -11.19
N LYS A 10 0.37 -5.85 -12.21
CA LYS A 10 -0.74 -6.79 -12.02
C LYS A 10 -0.34 -8.01 -11.20
N ASP A 11 0.81 -8.60 -11.51
CA ASP A 11 1.30 -9.80 -10.81
C ASP A 11 1.59 -9.49 -9.34
N ILE A 12 2.27 -8.37 -9.03
CA ILE A 12 2.52 -7.93 -7.65
C ILE A 12 1.22 -7.65 -6.90
N TYR A 13 0.25 -7.00 -7.56
CA TYR A 13 -1.06 -6.75 -6.96
C TYR A 13 -1.80 -8.06 -6.62
N GLN A 14 -1.80 -9.05 -7.53
CA GLN A 14 -2.45 -10.33 -7.28
C GLN A 14 -1.77 -11.13 -6.16
N ILE A 15 -0.43 -11.20 -6.15
CA ILE A 15 0.30 -11.85 -5.07
C ILE A 15 -0.04 -11.19 -3.73
N GLY A 16 -0.04 -9.86 -3.67
CA GLY A 16 -0.37 -9.15 -2.44
C GLY A 16 -1.84 -9.29 -2.03
N LEU A 17 -2.79 -9.48 -2.95
CA LEU A 17 -4.19 -9.75 -2.62
C LEU A 17 -4.42 -11.14 -2.02
N GLU A 18 -3.65 -12.13 -2.45
CA GLU A 18 -3.68 -13.48 -1.85
C GLU A 18 -3.24 -13.45 -0.38
N HIS A 19 -2.37 -12.50 -0.02
CA HIS A 19 -1.98 -12.21 1.35
C HIS A 19 -2.95 -11.21 1.99
N LYS A 20 -3.91 -11.72 2.78
CA LYS A 20 -4.88 -10.88 3.51
C LYS A 20 -4.23 -9.88 4.46
N GLU A 21 -3.05 -10.21 4.98
CA GLU A 21 -2.26 -9.37 5.87
C GLU A 21 -1.15 -8.61 5.14
N ALA A 22 -0.47 -7.72 5.85
CA ALA A 22 0.68 -7.02 5.29
C ALA A 22 1.79 -8.02 4.89
N ILE A 23 2.43 -7.77 3.75
CA ILE A 23 3.52 -8.58 3.20
C ILE A 23 4.77 -7.72 3.05
N SER A 24 5.94 -8.27 3.38
CA SER A 24 7.22 -7.57 3.18
C SER A 24 7.63 -7.58 1.71
N ILE A 25 8.49 -6.63 1.32
CA ILE A 25 9.11 -6.66 -0.02
C ILE A 25 9.86 -7.98 -0.22
N ASP A 26 10.62 -8.45 0.77
CA ASP A 26 11.42 -9.67 0.67
C ASP A 26 10.54 -10.90 0.35
N SER A 27 9.39 -11.03 1.03
CA SER A 27 8.44 -12.10 0.76
C SER A 27 7.77 -11.95 -0.62
N LEU A 28 7.51 -10.73 -1.08
CA LEU A 28 7.00 -10.50 -2.44
C LEU A 28 8.00 -10.95 -3.51
N GLU A 29 9.30 -10.67 -3.33
CA GLU A 29 10.33 -11.12 -4.27
C GLU A 29 10.36 -12.65 -4.32
N GLU A 30 10.45 -13.31 -3.15
CA GLU A 30 10.50 -14.78 -3.08
C GLU A 30 9.28 -15.46 -3.73
N ILE A 31 8.07 -14.95 -3.49
CA ILE A 31 6.86 -15.56 -4.05
C ILE A 31 6.80 -15.33 -5.56
N TYR A 32 7.19 -14.15 -6.02
CA TYR A 32 7.22 -13.85 -7.45
C TYR A 32 8.22 -14.77 -8.17
N GLU A 33 9.44 -14.91 -7.64
CA GLU A 33 10.47 -15.79 -8.20
C GLU A 33 10.01 -17.25 -8.26
N LYS A 34 9.34 -17.75 -7.22
CA LYS A 34 8.76 -19.10 -7.19
C LYS A 34 7.67 -19.29 -8.24
N LYS A 35 6.77 -18.32 -8.42
CA LYS A 35 5.65 -18.41 -9.37
C LYS A 35 6.09 -18.25 -10.82
N LYS A 36 7.07 -17.38 -11.10
CA LYS A 36 7.44 -16.97 -12.46
C LYS A 36 8.79 -17.50 -12.94
N LYS A 37 9.55 -18.21 -12.09
CA LYS A 37 10.89 -18.76 -12.39
C LYS A 37 11.86 -17.71 -12.95
N GLY A 38 11.76 -16.47 -12.48
CA GLY A 38 12.57 -15.35 -12.97
C GLY A 38 12.93 -14.41 -11.84
N LYS A 39 14.20 -13.99 -11.81
CA LYS A 39 14.75 -13.09 -10.78
C LYS A 39 14.16 -11.69 -10.94
N LEU A 40 13.62 -11.14 -9.86
CA LEU A 40 13.03 -9.81 -9.86
C LEU A 40 13.95 -8.83 -9.12
N LYS A 41 14.22 -7.65 -9.69
CA LYS A 41 15.03 -6.66 -8.96
C LYS A 41 14.15 -5.91 -7.98
N ARG A 42 14.65 -5.68 -6.76
CA ARG A 42 13.97 -4.89 -5.72
C ARG A 42 13.42 -3.56 -6.23
N ASN A 43 14.17 -2.86 -7.08
CA ASN A 43 13.75 -1.57 -7.65
C ASN A 43 12.48 -1.69 -8.52
N GLU A 44 12.27 -2.83 -9.18
CA GLU A 44 11.09 -3.09 -10.00
C GLU A 44 9.84 -3.33 -9.12
N ILE A 45 10.02 -3.99 -7.98
CA ILE A 45 8.96 -4.15 -6.97
C ILE A 45 8.60 -2.81 -6.36
N VAL A 46 9.58 -2.04 -5.92
CA VAL A 46 9.36 -0.69 -5.37
C VAL A 46 8.63 0.19 -6.40
N TYR A 47 9.03 0.12 -7.67
CA TYR A 47 8.33 0.82 -8.74
C TYR A 47 6.86 0.38 -8.87
N ALA A 48 6.59 -0.93 -8.87
CA ALA A 48 5.23 -1.45 -8.94
C ALA A 48 4.38 -1.03 -7.72
N LEU A 49 4.96 -1.08 -6.52
CA LEU A 49 4.30 -0.65 -5.29
C LEU A 49 3.99 0.84 -5.28
N ASN A 50 4.90 1.69 -5.76
CA ASN A 50 4.64 3.13 -5.88
C ASN A 50 3.48 3.42 -6.84
N ILE A 51 3.34 2.66 -7.93
CA ILE A 51 2.19 2.80 -8.84
C ILE A 51 0.89 2.40 -8.14
N LEU A 52 0.91 1.29 -7.40
CA LEU A 52 -0.26 0.81 -6.68
C LEU A 52 -0.65 1.75 -5.54
N GLU A 53 0.32 2.32 -4.83
CA GLU A 53 0.08 3.30 -3.77
C GLU A 53 -0.53 4.58 -4.34
N ASN A 54 0.00 5.12 -5.43
CA ASN A 54 -0.57 6.27 -6.14
C ASN A 54 -2.00 5.98 -6.65
N ALA A 55 -2.27 4.74 -7.04
CA ALA A 55 -3.62 4.29 -7.40
C ALA A 55 -4.54 4.03 -6.20
N ARG A 56 -4.06 4.28 -4.97
CA ARG A 56 -4.72 3.97 -3.69
C ARG A 56 -5.06 2.47 -3.52
N ALA A 57 -4.37 1.60 -4.26
CA ALA A 57 -4.57 0.15 -4.28
C ALA A 57 -3.75 -0.59 -3.22
N CYS A 58 -2.76 0.04 -2.61
CA CYS A 58 -2.05 -0.49 -1.45
C CYS A 58 -1.65 0.60 -0.45
N SER A 59 -1.31 0.20 0.76
CA SER A 59 -0.55 1.02 1.72
C SER A 59 0.88 0.51 1.82
N ILE A 60 1.83 1.43 2.00
CA ILE A 60 3.23 1.11 2.26
C ILE A 60 3.59 1.66 3.65
N LYS A 61 4.19 0.82 4.49
CA LYS A 61 4.65 1.18 5.83
C LYS A 61 6.07 0.66 6.04
N ASN A 62 6.89 1.43 6.73
CA ASN A 62 8.17 0.95 7.26
C ASN A 62 7.97 0.56 8.73
N GLU A 63 8.21 -0.70 9.05
CA GLU A 63 8.10 -1.26 10.39
C GLU A 63 9.39 -2.02 10.72
N ASN A 64 10.08 -1.61 11.79
CA ASN A 64 11.34 -2.22 12.24
C ASN A 64 12.37 -2.37 11.10
N ASN A 65 12.56 -1.31 10.31
CA ASN A 65 13.46 -1.29 9.16
C ASN A 65 13.08 -2.24 8.00
N THR A 66 11.86 -2.79 8.04
CA THR A 66 11.28 -3.63 6.99
C THR A 66 10.15 -2.88 6.31
N ILE A 67 10.18 -2.83 4.98
CA ILE A 67 9.07 -2.27 4.21
C ILE A 67 8.01 -3.34 4.06
N ILE A 68 6.83 -3.07 4.61
CA ILE A 68 5.63 -3.90 4.49
C ILE A 68 4.58 -3.16 3.66
N THR A 69 3.82 -3.92 2.88
CA THR A 69 2.75 -3.41 2.05
C THR A 69 1.48 -4.21 2.29
N ARG A 70 0.32 -3.53 2.26
CA ARG A 70 -0.98 -4.19 2.35
C ARG A 70 -1.79 -3.82 1.12
N MET A 71 -2.18 -4.82 0.34
CA MET A 71 -3.05 -4.62 -0.82
C MET A 71 -4.49 -4.40 -0.37
N ARG A 72 -5.20 -3.54 -1.11
CA ARG A 72 -6.63 -3.28 -0.92
C ARG A 72 -7.38 -3.92 -2.07
N ASN A 73 -8.55 -4.49 -1.78
CA ASN A 73 -9.40 -5.03 -2.82
C ASN A 73 -10.01 -3.92 -3.68
N GLU A 74 -10.54 -4.30 -4.84
CA GLU A 74 -11.09 -3.36 -5.81
C GLU A 74 -12.23 -2.49 -5.26
N GLN A 75 -13.07 -3.05 -4.38
CA GLN A 75 -14.18 -2.31 -3.78
C GLN A 75 -13.68 -1.18 -2.88
N VAL A 76 -12.67 -1.46 -2.05
CA VAL A 76 -12.02 -0.44 -1.21
C VAL A 76 -11.32 0.59 -2.07
N THR A 77 -10.53 0.16 -3.06
CA THR A 77 -9.81 1.08 -3.95
C THR A 77 -10.74 2.04 -4.70
N LYS A 78 -11.91 1.58 -5.16
CA LYS A 78 -12.92 2.44 -5.81
C LYS A 78 -13.39 3.53 -4.87
N LYS A 79 -13.81 3.18 -3.65
CA LYS A 79 -14.24 4.16 -2.62
C LYS A 79 -13.13 5.12 -2.27
N LEU A 80 -11.90 4.62 -2.10
CA LEU A 80 -10.76 5.47 -1.76
C LEU A 80 -10.40 6.44 -2.87
N LYS A 81 -10.64 6.13 -4.15
CA LYS A 81 -10.41 7.07 -5.26
C LYS A 81 -11.38 8.24 -5.28
N GLU A 82 -12.57 8.08 -4.71
CA GLU A 82 -13.59 9.14 -4.63
C GLU A 82 -13.31 10.13 -3.49
N LEU A 83 -12.44 9.76 -2.54
CA LEU A 83 -12.07 10.62 -1.42
C LEU A 83 -11.21 11.80 -1.86
N SER A 84 -11.39 12.93 -1.18
CA SER A 84 -10.43 14.04 -1.25
C SER A 84 -9.06 13.60 -0.72
N ASP A 85 -8.00 14.35 -1.06
CA ASP A 85 -6.65 14.03 -0.57
C ASP A 85 -6.56 14.10 0.96
N ILE A 86 -7.32 15.00 1.60
CA ILE A 86 -7.36 15.11 3.07
C ILE A 86 -8.09 13.93 3.71
N ASP A 87 -9.22 13.49 3.15
CA ASP A 87 -9.97 12.34 3.65
C ASP A 87 -9.17 11.04 3.47
N PHE A 88 -8.50 10.92 2.33
CA PHE A 88 -7.59 9.80 2.09
C PHE A 88 -6.41 9.82 3.07
N LEU A 89 -5.83 10.99 3.35
CA LEU A 89 -4.78 11.11 4.37
C LEU A 89 -5.28 10.65 5.74
N ILE A 90 -6.45 11.11 6.18
CA ILE A 90 -7.07 10.67 7.44
C ILE A 90 -7.24 9.14 7.45
N PHE A 91 -7.80 8.58 6.37
CA PHE A 91 -7.98 7.15 6.23
C PHE A 91 -6.65 6.40 6.39
N THR A 92 -5.58 6.82 5.71
CA THR A 92 -4.27 6.15 5.83
C THR A 92 -3.68 6.22 7.24
N LYS A 93 -3.91 7.31 7.98
CA LYS A 93 -3.47 7.41 9.38
C LYS A 93 -4.21 6.45 10.29
N VAL A 94 -5.51 6.31 10.11
CA VAL A 94 -6.34 5.34 10.85
C VAL A 94 -5.95 3.91 10.46
N GLU A 95 -5.82 3.61 9.17
CA GLU A 95 -5.44 2.28 8.67
C GLU A 95 -4.08 1.83 9.22
N ASN A 96 -3.10 2.73 9.26
CA ASN A 96 -1.76 2.45 9.78
C ASN A 96 -1.71 2.30 11.31
N SER A 97 -2.73 2.76 12.02
CA SER A 97 -2.83 2.62 13.48
C SER A 97 -3.27 1.22 13.92
N GLN A 98 -3.81 0.42 13.00
CA GLN A 98 -4.20 -0.98 13.20
C GLN A 98 -4.95 -1.18 14.54
N ASN A 99 -4.45 -2.06 15.41
CA ASN A 99 -5.08 -2.43 16.67
C ASN A 99 -4.82 -1.44 17.81
N ASN A 100 -3.86 -0.52 17.65
CA ASN A 100 -3.52 0.46 18.68
C ASN A 100 -4.48 1.66 18.67
N GLY A 101 -5.22 1.85 17.56
CA GLY A 101 -6.01 3.05 17.33
C GLY A 101 -5.14 4.31 17.22
N ILE A 102 -5.77 5.43 16.95
CA ILE A 102 -5.11 6.73 16.88
C ILE A 102 -5.89 7.75 17.71
N TRP A 103 -5.21 8.47 18.59
CA TRP A 103 -5.83 9.55 19.34
C TRP A 103 -6.22 10.69 18.42
N THR A 104 -7.37 11.31 18.68
CA THR A 104 -7.82 12.46 17.87
C THR A 104 -6.81 13.61 17.89
N ALA A 105 -6.07 13.79 18.98
CA ALA A 105 -4.99 14.77 19.08
C ALA A 105 -3.82 14.47 18.12
N ASP A 106 -3.39 13.21 18.05
CA ASP A 106 -2.33 12.78 17.13
C ASP A 106 -2.78 12.86 15.67
N LEU A 107 -4.02 12.44 15.40
CA LEU A 107 -4.61 12.55 14.08
C LEU A 107 -4.65 14.02 13.63
N ARG A 108 -5.10 14.96 14.48
CA ARG A 108 -5.07 16.40 14.19
C ARG A 108 -3.65 16.89 13.91
N LYS A 109 -2.68 16.55 14.77
CA LYS A 109 -1.29 16.96 14.60
C LYS A 109 -0.69 16.48 13.28
N GLN A 110 -0.98 15.25 12.88
CA GLN A 110 -0.43 14.65 11.66
C GLN A 110 -1.14 15.08 10.37
N THR A 111 -2.42 15.43 10.44
CA THR A 111 -3.24 15.82 9.27
C THR A 111 -3.38 17.33 9.11
N LYS A 112 -2.98 18.13 10.12
CA LYS A 112 -3.15 19.59 10.17
C LYS A 112 -4.60 20.05 10.01
N LEU A 113 -5.57 19.21 10.39
CA LEU A 113 -6.97 19.60 10.44
C LEU A 113 -7.16 20.76 11.44
N LEU A 114 -7.63 21.90 10.94
CA LEU A 114 -8.03 23.03 11.78
C LEU A 114 -9.38 22.70 12.41
N VAL A 115 -9.46 22.79 13.74
CA VAL A 115 -10.74 22.80 14.45
C VAL A 115 -11.21 24.25 14.43
N TYR A 116 -12.29 24.53 13.72
CA TYR A 116 -13.08 25.74 13.98
C TYR A 116 -13.80 25.48 15.31
N THR A 117 -13.27 26.02 16.39
CA THR A 117 -13.95 26.11 17.70
C THR A 117 -14.88 27.31 17.72
#